data_AF-K3VY87-F1
#
_entry.id   AF-K3VY87-F1
#
_cell.length_a   1.000
_cell.length_b   1.000
_cell.length_c   1.000
_cell.angle_alpha   90.00
_cell.angle_beta   90.00
_cell.angle_gamma   90.00
#
_symmetry.space_group_name_H-M   'P 1'
#
loop_
_entity.id
_entity.type
_entity.pdbx_description
1 polymer ?
#
loop_
_entity_poly.entity_id
_entity_poly.type
_entity_poly.pdbx_seq_one_letter_code
_entity_poly.pdbx_strand_id
1 'polypeptide(L)'
;MSSYYRYGNFDGINGATASEMAQSRIDAQTDSIRRPGVKIDVMSDEEWNRRLQASEERRRKKEAQIQLEMEQQHATAKEAAIKILAPYMATVNGQREYQAKLAKKLKAYHEKPAGDKTSAQEWREAYAEVGRLLAGVLVAFHFQLDKHNGNNVQGPGWGKFSDVGLEPDMPQNAALGAYLAHRRVPVSDDEVKYLESLIERKVDLPIFIIAASEDNLKRISQTEGSSLSAPKALLEFLIQDDLMREEITELFLEDDTE
;
A
#
# COMPACT_ATOMS: atom_id res chain seq x y z
N MET A 1 22.55 35.04 -57.52
CA MET A 1 23.59 35.37 -58.52
C MET A 1 24.64 36.22 -57.82
N SER A 2 25.91 35.83 -58.00
CA SER A 2 27.11 36.47 -57.49
C SER A 2 27.48 37.70 -58.34
N SER A 3 28.00 38.76 -57.70
CA SER A 3 28.90 39.79 -58.26
C SER A 3 29.37 40.66 -57.08
N TYR A 4 30.57 40.56 -56.50
CA TYR A 4 31.95 40.76 -56.97
C TYR A 4 32.31 42.18 -57.46
N TYR A 5 33.39 42.68 -56.84
CA TYR A 5 34.24 43.86 -57.09
C TYR A 5 33.82 45.17 -56.38
N ARG A 6 34.71 45.94 -55.74
CA ARG A 6 36.15 46.07 -55.99
C ARG A 6 36.90 46.64 -54.78
N TYR A 7 38.13 46.16 -54.63
CA TYR A 7 39.23 46.74 -53.88
C TYR A 7 39.31 48.27 -54.00
N GLY A 8 39.48 48.94 -52.86
CA GLY A 8 40.14 50.23 -52.75
C GLY A 8 41.50 50.03 -52.07
N ASN A 9 42.57 50.31 -52.82
CA ASN A 9 43.93 50.50 -52.32
C ASN A 9 43.91 51.55 -51.18
N PHE A 10 44.52 51.29 -50.03
CA PHE A 10 45.94 51.54 -49.75
C PHE A 10 46.43 52.90 -50.23
N ASP A 11 46.45 53.84 -49.28
CA ASP A 11 47.47 54.88 -49.02
C ASP A 11 46.96 55.66 -47.80
N GLY A 12 47.67 55.88 -46.70
CA GLY A 12 49.03 55.60 -46.29
C GLY A 12 49.19 56.19 -44.88
N ILE A 13 50.34 55.91 -44.26
CA ILE A 13 50.83 56.54 -43.03
C ILE A 13 50.22 55.96 -41.74
N ASN A 14 50.76 54.83 -41.29
CA ASN A 14 51.36 54.70 -39.97
C ASN A 14 52.12 53.38 -39.90
N GLY A 15 53.44 53.48 -39.75
CA GLY A 15 54.38 52.36 -39.69
C GLY A 15 54.22 51.58 -38.39
N ALA A 16 53.34 50.58 -38.39
CA ALA A 16 53.40 49.45 -37.49
C ALA A 16 53.10 48.19 -38.30
N THR A 17 54.05 47.28 -38.38
CA THR A 17 53.86 45.96 -38.98
C THR A 17 52.77 45.19 -38.20
N ALA A 18 52.04 44.28 -38.86
CA ALA A 18 50.99 43.49 -38.20
C ALA A 18 51.49 42.72 -36.95
N SER A 19 52.80 42.45 -36.88
CA SER A 19 53.47 41.88 -35.71
C SER A 19 53.58 42.87 -34.54
N GLU A 20 53.82 44.16 -34.79
CA GLU A 20 53.88 45.20 -33.76
C GLU A 20 52.49 45.50 -33.18
N MET A 21 51.44 45.44 -34.01
CA MET A 21 50.05 45.55 -33.53
C MET A 21 49.59 44.33 -32.71
N ALA A 22 50.12 43.14 -33.00
CA ALA A 22 49.86 41.94 -32.20
C ALA A 22 50.58 41.98 -30.85
N GLN A 23 51.84 42.42 -30.83
CA GLN A 23 52.62 42.58 -29.61
C GLN A 23 52.00 43.66 -28.70
N SER A 24 51.61 44.81 -29.26
CA SER A 24 50.95 45.90 -28.53
C SER A 24 49.61 45.47 -27.90
N ARG A 25 48.86 44.56 -28.54
CA ARG A 25 47.61 44.01 -27.96
C ARG A 25 47.87 43.03 -26.82
N ILE A 26 48.92 42.21 -26.92
CA ILE A 26 49.32 41.29 -25.85
C ILE A 26 49.85 42.10 -24.66
N ASP A 27 50.74 43.06 -24.91
CA ASP A 27 51.33 43.93 -23.88
C ASP A 27 50.25 44.76 -23.17
N ALA A 28 49.30 45.35 -23.91
CA ALA A 28 48.17 46.07 -23.32
C ALA A 28 47.20 45.16 -22.55
N GLN A 29 47.02 43.89 -22.95
CA GLN A 29 46.27 42.92 -22.15
C GLN A 29 47.00 42.58 -20.85
N THR A 30 48.31 42.33 -20.89
CA THR A 30 49.11 42.07 -19.68
C THR A 30 49.23 43.29 -18.77
N ASP A 31 49.28 44.51 -19.31
CA ASP A 31 49.28 45.75 -18.52
C ASP A 31 47.90 46.08 -17.94
N SER A 32 46.81 45.74 -18.63
CA SER A 32 45.45 45.83 -18.06
C SER A 32 45.24 44.88 -16.87
N ILE A 33 45.98 43.76 -16.84
CA ILE A 33 45.99 42.80 -15.74
C ILE A 33 46.95 43.27 -14.63
N ARG A 34 48.07 43.94 -14.98
CA ARG A 34 49.03 44.52 -14.04
C ARG A 34 48.71 45.97 -13.72
N ARG A 35 47.69 46.21 -12.88
CA ARG A 35 47.50 47.53 -12.25
C ARG A 35 48.74 47.91 -11.42
N PRO A 36 49.41 49.04 -11.69
CA PRO A 36 50.47 49.53 -10.83
C PRO A 36 49.85 50.02 -9.50
N GLY A 37 50.28 49.42 -8.38
CA GLY A 37 50.11 50.04 -7.06
C GLY A 37 48.84 49.74 -6.27
N VAL A 38 48.00 48.77 -6.66
CA VAL A 38 47.03 48.22 -5.70
C VAL A 38 47.76 47.14 -4.90
N LYS A 39 48.08 47.41 -3.63
CA LYS A 39 48.43 46.33 -2.69
C LYS A 39 47.25 45.35 -2.69
N ILE A 40 47.41 44.20 -3.33
CA ILE A 40 46.53 43.07 -3.09
C ILE A 40 46.80 42.72 -1.63
N ASP A 41 45.83 43.02 -0.76
CA ASP A 41 45.90 42.60 0.64
C ASP A 41 45.69 41.09 0.64
N VAL A 42 46.78 40.35 0.46
CA VAL A 42 46.78 38.90 0.44
C VAL A 42 46.59 38.47 1.90
N MET A 43 45.39 37.98 2.20
CA MET A 43 45.05 37.39 3.49
C MET A 43 46.15 36.41 3.91
N SER A 44 46.63 36.54 5.15
CA SER A 44 47.67 35.64 5.65
C SER A 44 47.17 34.20 5.70
N ASP A 45 48.07 33.23 5.55
CA ASP A 45 47.74 31.81 5.66
C ASP A 45 47.06 31.48 7.01
N GLU A 46 47.40 32.22 8.06
CA GLU A 46 46.78 32.09 9.39
C GLU A 46 45.33 32.58 9.43
N GLU A 47 45.02 33.68 8.73
CA GLU A 47 43.64 34.17 8.63
C GLU A 47 42.81 33.30 7.68
N TRP A 48 43.41 32.81 6.58
CA TRP A 48 42.82 31.83 5.69
C TRP A 48 42.47 30.52 6.43
N ASN A 49 43.44 29.96 7.18
CA ASN A 49 43.24 28.75 7.97
C ASN A 49 42.16 28.93 9.06
N ARG A 50 42.12 30.10 9.73
CA ARG A 50 41.04 30.42 10.68
C ARG A 50 39.67 30.46 10.02
N ARG A 51 39.56 31.07 8.84
CA ARG A 51 38.29 31.11 8.08
C ARG A 51 37.88 29.73 7.57
N LEU A 52 38.84 28.91 7.15
CA LEU A 52 38.61 27.52 6.72
C LEU A 52 38.08 26.67 7.88
N GLN A 53 38.73 26.71 9.05
CA GLN A 53 38.26 26.02 10.27
C GLN A 53 36.87 26.48 10.69
N ALA A 54 36.59 27.79 10.69
CA ALA A 54 35.26 28.32 11.00
C ALA A 54 34.19 27.94 9.97
N SER A 55 34.58 27.70 8.71
CA SER A 55 33.68 27.19 7.67
C SER A 55 33.38 25.71 7.85
N GLU A 56 34.41 24.89 8.12
CA GLU A 56 34.27 23.47 8.41
C GLU A 56 33.42 23.22 9.66
N GLU A 57 33.64 23.98 10.73
CA GLU A 57 32.85 23.87 11.95
C GLU A 57 31.37 24.23 11.70
N ARG A 58 31.10 25.26 10.89
CA ARG A 58 29.74 25.59 10.44
C ARG A 58 29.12 24.49 9.58
N ARG A 59 29.89 23.86 8.70
CA ARG A 59 29.41 22.74 7.87
C ARG A 59 29.04 21.55 8.76
N ARG A 60 29.90 21.17 9.70
CA ARG A 60 29.64 20.07 10.64
C ARG A 60 28.41 20.33 11.51
N LYS A 61 28.22 21.56 12.00
CA LYS A 61 27.00 21.94 12.76
C LYS A 61 25.73 21.83 11.90
N LYS A 62 25.78 22.25 10.64
CA LYS A 62 24.65 22.10 9.70
C LYS A 62 24.37 20.63 9.38
N GLU A 63 25.39 19.82 9.13
CA GLU A 63 25.26 18.38 8.88
C GLU A 63 24.64 17.68 10.10
N ALA A 64 25.11 17.98 11.32
CA ALA A 64 24.54 17.44 12.55
C ALA A 64 23.07 17.86 12.76
N GLN A 65 22.72 19.10 12.42
CA GLN A 65 21.33 19.56 12.51
C GLN A 65 20.42 18.86 11.50
N ILE A 66 20.86 18.71 10.24
CA ILE A 66 20.12 17.96 9.21
C ILE A 66 19.92 16.51 9.66
N GLN A 67 20.95 15.88 10.23
CA GLN A 67 20.87 14.52 10.75
C GLN A 67 19.81 14.41 11.86
N LEU A 68 19.81 15.34 12.81
CA LEU A 68 18.82 15.38 13.90
C LEU A 68 17.39 15.58 13.37
N GLU A 69 17.20 16.49 12.41
CA GLU A 69 15.90 16.74 11.78
C GLU A 69 15.39 15.50 11.03
N MET A 70 16.27 14.79 10.30
CA MET A 70 15.92 13.53 9.64
C MET A 70 15.54 12.43 10.63
N GLU A 71 16.25 12.32 11.75
CA GLU A 71 15.92 11.35 12.82
C GLU A 71 14.56 11.63 13.44
N GLN A 72 14.23 12.90 13.71
CA GLN A 72 12.92 13.29 14.23
C GLN A 72 11.79 13.03 13.23
N GLN A 73 12.02 13.33 11.95
CA GLN A 73 11.04 13.04 10.89
C GLN A 73 10.80 11.53 10.76
N HIS A 74 11.86 10.72 10.80
CA HIS A 74 11.77 9.28 10.76
C HIS A 74 11.01 8.70 11.97
N ALA A 75 11.29 9.19 13.18
CA ALA A 75 10.55 8.80 14.38
C ALA A 75 9.05 9.13 14.27
N THR A 76 8.73 10.34 13.82
CA THR A 76 7.34 10.78 13.60
C THR A 76 6.63 9.92 12.55
N ALA A 77 7.30 9.62 11.43
CA ALA A 77 6.76 8.78 10.37
C ALA A 77 6.47 7.35 10.87
N LYS A 78 7.40 6.78 11.65
CA LYS A 78 7.24 5.46 12.28
C LYS A 78 6.03 5.42 13.21
N GLU A 79 5.87 6.40 14.09
CA GLU A 79 4.71 6.49 14.99
C GLU A 79 3.39 6.59 14.21
N ALA A 80 3.34 7.43 13.16
CA ALA A 80 2.18 7.56 12.31
C ALA A 80 1.87 6.25 11.55
N ALA A 81 2.90 5.53 11.10
CA ALA A 81 2.73 4.23 10.44
C ALA A 81 2.20 3.16 11.40
N ILE A 82 2.70 3.10 12.64
CA ILE A 82 2.18 2.19 13.67
C ILE A 82 0.69 2.42 13.91
N LYS A 83 0.26 3.68 14.03
CA LYS A 83 -1.16 4.04 14.23
C LYS A 83 -2.09 3.55 13.12
N ILE A 84 -1.57 3.39 11.90
CA ILE A 84 -2.34 2.90 10.75
C ILE A 84 -2.25 1.37 10.65
N LEU A 85 -1.05 0.81 10.85
CA LEU A 85 -0.79 -0.61 10.69
C LEU A 85 -1.38 -1.45 11.81
N ALA A 86 -1.33 -0.99 13.06
CA ALA A 86 -1.84 -1.76 14.20
C ALA A 86 -3.31 -2.16 14.04
N PRO A 87 -4.27 -1.25 13.79
CA PRO A 87 -5.66 -1.64 13.58
C PRO A 87 -5.84 -2.48 12.32
N TYR A 88 -5.15 -2.14 11.23
CA TYR A 88 -5.21 -2.92 9.99
C TYR A 88 -4.80 -4.38 10.21
N MET A 89 -3.68 -4.62 10.88
CA MET A 89 -3.17 -5.96 11.15
C MET A 89 -4.10 -6.73 12.11
N ALA A 90 -4.70 -6.05 13.09
CA ALA A 90 -5.71 -6.66 13.97
C ALA A 90 -6.92 -7.15 13.16
N THR A 91 -7.51 -6.29 12.33
CA THR A 91 -8.63 -6.65 11.45
C THR A 91 -8.25 -7.80 10.50
N VAL A 92 -7.08 -7.75 9.87
CA VAL A 92 -6.58 -8.82 8.97
C VAL A 92 -6.49 -10.16 9.71
N ASN A 93 -5.93 -10.16 10.92
CA ASN A 93 -5.78 -11.38 11.71
C ASN A 93 -7.13 -11.90 12.21
N GLY A 94 -8.03 -11.04 12.67
CA GLY A 94 -9.39 -11.41 13.05
C GLY A 94 -10.14 -12.09 11.89
N GLN A 95 -10.05 -11.51 10.68
CA GLN A 95 -10.66 -12.06 9.47
C GLN A 95 -10.07 -13.42 9.07
N ARG A 96 -8.76 -13.64 9.26
CA ARG A 96 -8.11 -14.94 9.01
C ARG A 96 -8.62 -16.05 9.93
N GLU A 97 -9.22 -15.70 11.07
CA GLU A 97 -9.78 -16.66 12.03
C GLU A 97 -11.27 -16.94 11.81
N TYR A 98 -11.96 -16.19 10.96
CA TYR A 98 -13.41 -16.30 10.76
C TYR A 98 -13.87 -17.71 10.45
N GLN A 99 -13.19 -18.42 9.54
CA GLN A 99 -13.59 -19.79 9.18
C GLN A 99 -13.65 -20.71 10.40
N ALA A 100 -12.63 -20.67 11.27
CA ALA A 100 -12.57 -21.52 12.45
C ALA A 100 -13.60 -21.10 13.50
N LYS A 101 -13.79 -19.79 13.72
CA LYS A 101 -14.79 -19.25 14.66
C LYS A 101 -16.21 -19.60 14.22
N LEU A 102 -16.53 -19.46 12.94
CA LEU A 102 -17.84 -19.77 12.35
C LEU A 102 -18.14 -21.27 12.37
N ALA A 103 -17.18 -22.12 12.01
CA ALA A 103 -17.35 -23.56 12.11
C ALA A 103 -17.61 -24.01 13.56
N LYS A 104 -16.94 -23.39 14.54
CA LYS A 104 -17.16 -23.65 15.96
C LYS A 104 -18.55 -23.18 16.41
N LYS A 105 -18.98 -21.96 16.03
CA LYS A 105 -20.34 -21.45 16.35
C LYS A 105 -21.41 -22.34 15.71
N LEU A 106 -21.31 -22.68 14.43
CA LEU A 106 -22.28 -23.59 13.77
C LEU A 106 -22.43 -24.92 14.50
N LYS A 107 -21.31 -25.51 14.94
CA LYS A 107 -21.35 -26.75 15.72
C LYS A 107 -21.99 -26.59 17.09
N ALA A 108 -21.87 -25.44 17.72
CA ALA A 108 -22.44 -25.17 19.04
C ALA A 108 -23.96 -24.95 18.97
N TYR A 109 -24.46 -24.30 17.91
CA TYR A 109 -25.88 -23.94 17.78
C TYR A 109 -26.70 -24.98 17.00
N HIS A 110 -26.08 -25.74 16.10
CA HIS A 110 -26.75 -26.79 15.33
C HIS A 110 -26.22 -28.17 15.70
N GLU A 111 -26.90 -28.82 16.65
CA GLU A 111 -26.63 -30.22 16.98
C GLU A 111 -27.09 -31.15 15.85
N LYS A 112 -26.38 -32.29 15.70
CA LYS A 112 -26.73 -33.32 14.72
C LYS A 112 -28.17 -33.81 14.99
N PRO A 113 -29.06 -33.84 13.98
CA PRO A 113 -30.44 -34.30 14.17
C PRO A 113 -30.53 -35.73 14.72
N ALA A 114 -31.47 -35.96 15.63
CA ALA A 114 -31.69 -37.27 16.21
C ALA A 114 -32.06 -38.29 15.12
N GLY A 115 -31.35 -39.43 15.09
CA GLY A 115 -31.57 -40.49 14.08
C GLY A 115 -30.84 -40.27 12.75
N ASP A 116 -30.09 -39.18 12.59
CA ASP A 116 -29.26 -38.97 11.40
C ASP A 116 -28.13 -40.01 11.33
N LYS A 117 -28.00 -40.68 10.17
CA LYS A 117 -27.03 -41.75 9.93
C LYS A 117 -25.70 -41.25 9.36
N THR A 118 -25.61 -39.96 9.06
CA THR A 118 -24.43 -39.31 8.48
C THR A 118 -23.25 -39.43 9.44
N SER A 119 -22.07 -39.71 8.92
CA SER A 119 -20.90 -39.98 9.76
C SER A 119 -20.45 -38.73 10.53
N ALA A 120 -19.81 -38.91 11.69
CA ALA A 120 -19.27 -37.78 12.45
C ALA A 120 -18.19 -37.00 11.67
N GLN A 121 -17.47 -37.67 10.78
CA GLN A 121 -16.45 -37.06 9.93
C GLN A 121 -17.09 -36.16 8.87
N GLU A 122 -18.15 -36.62 8.22
CA GLU A 122 -18.89 -35.83 7.23
C GLU A 122 -19.54 -34.58 7.86
N TRP A 123 -20.08 -34.69 9.08
CA TRP A 123 -20.53 -33.51 9.81
C TRP A 123 -19.40 -32.51 10.11
N ARG A 124 -18.21 -33.00 10.50
CA ARG A 124 -17.04 -32.14 10.72
C ARG A 124 -16.65 -31.40 9.44
N GLU A 125 -16.65 -32.10 8.31
CA GLU A 125 -16.37 -31.52 6.99
C GLU A 125 -17.43 -30.49 6.60
N ALA A 126 -18.71 -30.78 6.85
CA ALA A 126 -19.81 -29.85 6.60
C ALA A 126 -19.68 -28.55 7.40
N TYR A 127 -19.35 -28.62 8.70
CA TYR A 127 -19.11 -27.42 9.50
C TYR A 127 -17.93 -26.60 8.97
N ALA A 128 -16.85 -27.26 8.56
CA ALA A 128 -15.66 -26.58 8.01
C ALA A 128 -15.98 -25.90 6.67
N GLU A 129 -16.77 -26.55 5.82
CA GLU A 129 -17.14 -26.05 4.50
C GLU A 129 -18.14 -24.90 4.56
N VAL A 130 -19.21 -25.04 5.36
CA VAL A 130 -20.17 -23.95 5.57
C VAL A 130 -19.51 -22.79 6.32
N GLY A 131 -18.60 -23.07 7.27
CA GLY A 131 -17.79 -22.05 7.92
C GLY A 131 -16.87 -21.29 6.95
N ARG A 132 -16.26 -21.99 5.98
CA ARG A 132 -15.45 -21.37 4.90
C ARG A 132 -16.30 -20.45 4.05
N LEU A 133 -17.48 -20.92 3.64
CA LEU A 133 -18.42 -20.14 2.84
C LEU A 133 -18.82 -18.83 3.54
N LEU A 134 -19.22 -18.92 4.81
CA LEU A 134 -19.59 -17.75 5.61
C LEU A 134 -18.40 -16.80 5.82
N ALA A 135 -17.19 -17.32 6.04
CA ALA A 135 -16.00 -16.47 6.12
C ALA A 135 -15.76 -15.70 4.81
N GLY A 136 -15.95 -16.35 3.66
CA GLY A 136 -15.87 -15.70 2.34
C GLY A 136 -16.92 -14.59 2.19
N VAL A 137 -18.14 -14.81 2.68
CA VAL A 137 -19.20 -13.81 2.70
C VAL A 137 -18.82 -12.60 3.57
N LEU A 138 -18.36 -12.81 4.80
CA LEU A 138 -17.96 -11.72 5.70
C LEU A 138 -16.80 -10.90 5.14
N VAL A 139 -15.77 -11.57 4.60
CA VAL A 139 -14.62 -10.88 3.99
C VAL A 139 -15.02 -10.12 2.72
N ALA A 140 -15.92 -10.68 1.90
CA ALA A 140 -16.47 -9.98 0.74
C ALA A 140 -17.31 -8.76 1.15
N PHE A 141 -18.01 -8.82 2.28
CA PHE A 141 -18.74 -7.69 2.81
C PHE A 141 -17.80 -6.58 3.33
N HIS A 142 -16.69 -6.93 4.01
CA HIS A 142 -15.65 -5.95 4.33
C HIS A 142 -15.11 -5.25 3.07
N PHE A 143 -14.87 -6.01 2.00
CA PHE A 143 -14.47 -5.43 0.72
C PHE A 143 -15.50 -4.44 0.17
N GLN A 144 -16.81 -4.76 0.27
CA GLN A 144 -17.88 -3.81 -0.08
C GLN A 144 -17.79 -2.52 0.72
N LEU A 145 -17.63 -2.61 2.04
CA LEU A 145 -17.52 -1.45 2.92
C LEU A 145 -16.28 -0.61 2.61
N ASP A 146 -15.11 -1.24 2.46
CA ASP A 146 -13.87 -0.55 2.13
C ASP A 146 -14.01 0.22 0.81
N LYS A 147 -14.56 -0.43 -0.21
CA LYS A 147 -14.80 0.20 -1.51
C LYS A 147 -15.82 1.34 -1.44
N HIS A 148 -16.86 1.19 -0.62
CA HIS A 148 -17.93 2.19 -0.51
C HIS A 148 -17.51 3.43 0.29
N ASN A 149 -16.77 3.22 1.39
CA ASN A 149 -16.28 4.28 2.27
C ASN A 149 -15.09 5.05 1.69
N GLY A 150 -14.65 4.70 0.48
CA GLY A 150 -13.47 5.30 -0.16
C GLY A 150 -12.15 4.87 0.47
N ASN A 151 -12.17 3.80 1.28
CA ASN A 151 -10.95 3.22 1.83
C ASN A 151 -10.16 2.53 0.72
N ASN A 152 -8.84 2.54 0.85
CA ASN A 152 -8.00 1.76 -0.04
C ASN A 152 -8.16 0.28 0.30
N VAL A 153 -8.84 -0.46 -0.57
CA VAL A 153 -9.01 -1.91 -0.48
C VAL A 153 -7.67 -2.65 -0.50
N GLN A 154 -6.63 -2.06 -1.08
CA GLN A 154 -5.28 -2.61 -1.03
C GLN A 154 -4.61 -2.44 0.35
N GLY A 155 -5.23 -1.73 1.29
CA GLY A 155 -4.68 -1.48 2.61
C GLY A 155 -3.72 -0.27 2.68
N PRO A 156 -2.87 -0.19 3.72
CA PRO A 156 -2.04 0.98 4.05
C PRO A 156 -0.93 1.32 3.03
N GLY A 157 -0.61 0.39 2.12
CA GLY A 157 0.47 0.54 1.15
C GLY A 157 1.86 0.20 1.70
N TRP A 158 2.79 -0.18 0.81
CA TRP A 158 4.14 -0.63 1.18
C TRP A 158 4.93 0.36 2.04
N GLY A 159 4.77 1.68 1.78
CA GLY A 159 5.49 2.72 2.52
C GLY A 159 5.28 2.63 4.03
N LYS A 160 4.06 2.33 4.50
CA LYS A 160 3.77 2.21 5.93
C LYS A 160 4.48 1.03 6.58
N PHE A 161 4.53 -0.11 5.89
CA PHE A 161 5.28 -1.28 6.36
C PHE A 161 6.78 -1.00 6.38
N SER A 162 7.31 -0.34 5.35
CA SER A 162 8.70 0.07 5.28
C SER A 162 9.10 1.02 6.42
N ASP A 163 8.25 2.00 6.75
CA ASP A 163 8.49 2.98 7.83
C ASP A 163 8.70 2.31 9.21
N VAL A 164 8.14 1.12 9.41
CA VAL A 164 8.27 0.33 10.65
C VAL A 164 9.22 -0.86 10.54
N GLY A 165 9.80 -1.11 9.35
CA GLY A 165 10.69 -2.24 9.09
C GLY A 165 9.98 -3.59 9.03
N LEU A 166 8.73 -3.63 8.58
CA LEU A 166 7.96 -4.86 8.38
C LEU A 166 7.85 -5.21 6.89
N GLU A 167 7.71 -6.51 6.62
CA GLU A 167 7.34 -6.98 5.29
C GLU A 167 5.88 -6.57 4.97
N PRO A 168 5.57 -6.22 3.71
CA PRO A 168 4.22 -5.88 3.32
C PRO A 168 3.27 -7.08 3.45
N ASP A 169 2.28 -6.96 4.32
CA ASP A 169 1.18 -7.91 4.48
C ASP A 169 -0.12 -7.30 3.97
N MET A 170 -0.26 -7.17 2.64
CA MET A 170 -1.41 -6.53 1.99
C MET A 170 -1.85 -7.26 0.70
N PRO A 171 -3.11 -7.09 0.24
CA PRO A 171 -3.57 -7.64 -1.03
C PRO A 171 -2.72 -7.18 -2.22
N GLN A 172 -2.49 -8.06 -3.19
CA GLN A 172 -1.66 -7.76 -4.37
C GLN A 172 -2.29 -6.72 -5.30
N ASN A 173 -3.62 -6.71 -5.38
CA ASN A 173 -4.38 -5.76 -6.20
C ASN A 173 -5.75 -5.48 -5.54
N ALA A 174 -6.50 -4.54 -6.13
CA ALA A 174 -7.80 -4.11 -5.62
C ALA A 174 -8.97 -5.00 -6.11
N ALA A 175 -8.74 -6.28 -6.39
CA ALA A 175 -9.77 -7.24 -6.77
C ALA A 175 -10.20 -8.10 -5.58
N LEU A 176 -11.45 -8.55 -5.58
CA LEU A 176 -12.02 -9.34 -4.48
C LEU A 176 -11.22 -10.63 -4.25
N GLY A 177 -10.84 -11.34 -5.31
CA GLY A 177 -10.06 -12.57 -5.21
C GLY A 177 -8.72 -12.38 -4.48
N ALA A 178 -8.00 -11.28 -4.76
CA ALA A 178 -6.74 -10.98 -4.07
C ALA A 178 -6.97 -10.62 -2.59
N TYR A 179 -8.08 -9.93 -2.28
CA TYR A 179 -8.47 -9.59 -0.92
C TYR A 179 -8.81 -10.85 -0.10
N LEU A 180 -9.61 -11.77 -0.66
CA LEU A 180 -9.95 -13.06 -0.04
C LEU A 180 -8.73 -13.95 0.18
N ALA A 181 -7.84 -14.05 -0.82
CA ALA A 181 -6.61 -14.82 -0.72
C ALA A 181 -5.69 -14.29 0.39
N HIS A 182 -5.57 -12.97 0.52
CA HIS A 182 -4.78 -12.34 1.59
C HIS A 182 -5.33 -12.63 3.00
N ARG A 183 -6.65 -12.79 3.12
CA ARG A 183 -7.33 -13.25 4.36
C ARG A 183 -7.38 -14.76 4.51
N ARG A 184 -6.70 -15.51 3.64
CA ARG A 184 -6.59 -16.98 3.66
C ARG A 184 -7.94 -17.69 3.57
N VAL A 185 -8.91 -17.10 2.87
CA VAL A 185 -10.19 -17.76 2.59
C VAL A 185 -10.10 -18.40 1.20
N PRO A 186 -10.02 -19.74 1.09
CA PRO A 186 -9.97 -20.40 -0.21
C PRO A 186 -11.34 -20.31 -0.88
N VAL A 187 -11.36 -19.76 -2.09
CA VAL A 187 -12.54 -19.64 -2.94
C VAL A 187 -12.15 -19.96 -4.39
N SER A 188 -13.10 -20.51 -5.14
CA SER A 188 -13.01 -20.70 -6.58
C SER A 188 -13.33 -19.41 -7.33
N ASP A 189 -12.91 -19.31 -8.60
CA ASP A 189 -13.21 -18.15 -9.45
C ASP A 189 -14.72 -17.89 -9.62
N ASP A 190 -15.53 -18.95 -9.65
CA ASP A 190 -16.99 -18.81 -9.77
C ASP A 190 -17.63 -18.32 -8.48
N GLU A 191 -17.08 -18.68 -7.31
CA GLU A 191 -17.48 -18.08 -6.03
C GLU A 191 -17.09 -16.60 -5.95
N VAL A 192 -15.91 -16.23 -6.46
CA VAL A 192 -15.48 -14.82 -6.52
C VAL A 192 -16.47 -14.01 -7.37
N LYS A 193 -16.77 -14.45 -8.59
CA LYS A 193 -17.76 -13.76 -9.47
C LYS A 193 -19.13 -13.66 -8.80
N TYR A 194 -19.55 -14.70 -8.09
CA TYR A 194 -20.82 -14.68 -7.37
C TYR A 194 -20.82 -13.64 -6.25
N LEU A 195 -19.78 -13.61 -5.41
CA LEU A 195 -19.66 -12.62 -4.35
C LEU A 195 -19.58 -11.20 -4.90
N GLU A 196 -18.89 -10.98 -6.02
CA GLU A 196 -18.88 -9.70 -6.73
C GLU A 196 -20.30 -9.28 -7.13
N SER A 197 -21.11 -10.20 -7.66
CA SER A 197 -22.51 -9.90 -8.00
C SER A 197 -23.37 -9.51 -6.79
N LEU A 198 -23.08 -10.07 -5.60
CA LEU A 198 -23.76 -9.67 -4.36
C LEU A 198 -23.30 -8.28 -3.90
N ILE A 199 -22.00 -7.98 -4.00
CA ILE A 199 -21.43 -6.67 -3.67
C ILE A 199 -22.04 -5.57 -4.55
N GLU A 200 -22.24 -5.84 -5.84
CA GLU A 200 -22.85 -4.90 -6.79
C GLU A 200 -24.29 -4.54 -6.41
N ARG A 201 -25.02 -5.45 -5.76
CA ARG A 201 -26.39 -5.22 -5.30
C ARG A 201 -26.48 -4.34 -4.06
N LYS A 202 -25.37 -4.11 -3.34
CA LYS A 202 -25.26 -3.23 -2.16
C LYS A 202 -26.30 -3.54 -1.07
N VAL A 203 -26.51 -4.82 -0.80
CA VAL A 203 -27.42 -5.26 0.27
C VAL A 203 -26.72 -5.21 1.63
N ASP A 204 -27.50 -5.11 2.70
CA ASP A 204 -26.99 -5.18 4.08
C ASP A 204 -26.50 -6.58 4.43
N LEU A 205 -25.62 -6.68 5.45
CA LEU A 205 -24.95 -7.92 5.83
C LEU A 205 -25.90 -9.11 6.09
N PRO A 206 -27.00 -8.96 6.87
CA PRO A 206 -27.93 -10.08 7.08
C PRO A 206 -28.55 -10.60 5.78
N ILE A 207 -28.92 -9.69 4.88
CA ILE A 207 -29.46 -10.03 3.55
C ILE A 207 -28.39 -10.69 2.69
N PHE A 208 -27.15 -10.21 2.78
CA PHE A 208 -26.01 -10.78 2.08
C PHE A 208 -25.77 -12.25 2.49
N ILE A 209 -25.81 -12.54 3.79
CA ILE A 209 -25.66 -13.90 4.35
C ILE A 209 -26.79 -14.81 3.86
N ILE A 210 -28.04 -14.35 3.94
CA ILE A 210 -29.21 -15.12 3.50
C ILE A 210 -29.11 -15.42 2.01
N ALA A 211 -28.85 -14.41 1.18
CA ALA A 211 -28.72 -14.58 -0.26
C ALA A 211 -27.61 -15.58 -0.62
N ALA A 212 -26.44 -15.49 0.01
CA ALA A 212 -25.35 -16.46 -0.17
C ALA A 212 -25.76 -17.88 0.23
N SER A 213 -26.49 -18.03 1.33
CA SER A 213 -26.93 -19.33 1.85
C SER A 213 -27.99 -19.99 0.96
N GLU A 214 -29.00 -19.23 0.53
CA GLU A 214 -30.05 -19.70 -0.37
C GLU A 214 -29.52 -20.16 -1.71
N ASP A 215 -28.58 -19.42 -2.30
CA ASP A 215 -28.03 -19.77 -3.61
C ASP A 215 -27.19 -21.04 -3.55
N ASN A 216 -26.40 -21.22 -2.47
CA ASN A 216 -25.65 -22.46 -2.26
C ASN A 216 -26.58 -23.65 -1.98
N LEU A 217 -27.66 -23.44 -1.25
CA LEU A 217 -28.69 -24.45 -1.02
C LEU A 217 -29.35 -24.89 -2.35
N LYS A 218 -29.64 -23.95 -3.26
CA LYS A 218 -30.15 -24.26 -4.60
C LYS A 218 -29.15 -25.07 -5.42
N ARG A 219 -27.86 -24.69 -5.41
CA ARG A 219 -26.80 -25.43 -6.12
C ARG A 219 -26.65 -26.86 -5.59
N ILE A 220 -26.64 -27.02 -4.27
CA ILE A 220 -26.61 -28.35 -3.62
C ILE A 220 -27.83 -29.18 -4.03
N SER A 221 -29.02 -28.58 -4.05
CA SER A 221 -30.25 -29.29 -4.42
C SER A 221 -30.29 -29.73 -5.89
N GLN A 222 -29.47 -29.11 -6.74
CA GLN A 222 -29.30 -29.48 -8.16
C GLN A 222 -28.16 -30.48 -8.39
N THR A 223 -27.36 -30.76 -7.36
CA THR A 223 -26.21 -31.67 -7.43
C THR A 223 -26.62 -33.06 -6.93
N GLU A 224 -26.43 -34.11 -7.74
CA GLU A 224 -26.75 -35.48 -7.34
C GLU A 224 -25.63 -36.08 -6.46
N GLY A 225 -25.95 -36.52 -5.24
CA GLY A 225 -25.00 -37.19 -4.35
C GLY A 225 -25.47 -37.35 -2.91
N SER A 226 -24.99 -38.40 -2.22
CA SER A 226 -25.41 -38.73 -0.84
C SER A 226 -24.71 -37.91 0.26
N SER A 227 -23.60 -37.22 -0.03
CA SER A 227 -22.79 -36.52 0.98
C SER A 227 -23.18 -35.06 1.23
N LEU A 228 -24.34 -34.63 0.73
CA LEU A 228 -24.78 -33.23 0.78
C LEU A 228 -25.86 -32.98 1.84
N SER A 229 -26.27 -34.00 2.60
CA SER A 229 -27.29 -33.88 3.64
C SER A 229 -26.88 -32.92 4.77
N ALA A 230 -25.65 -33.06 5.28
CA ALA A 230 -25.16 -32.24 6.39
C ALA A 230 -24.95 -30.76 5.99
N PRO A 231 -24.25 -30.43 4.89
CA PRO A 231 -24.14 -29.04 4.42
C PRO A 231 -25.51 -28.40 4.14
N LYS A 232 -26.44 -29.18 3.55
CA LYS A 232 -27.81 -28.74 3.31
C LYS A 232 -28.52 -28.35 4.60
N ALA A 233 -28.50 -29.21 5.61
CA ALA A 233 -29.13 -28.94 6.90
C ALA A 233 -28.56 -27.68 7.58
N LEU A 234 -27.24 -27.47 7.52
CA LEU A 234 -26.60 -26.28 8.08
C LEU A 234 -27.02 -24.99 7.36
N LEU A 235 -27.13 -25.02 6.03
CA LEU A 235 -27.59 -23.86 5.26
C LEU A 235 -29.08 -23.56 5.52
N GLU A 236 -29.92 -24.59 5.61
CA GLU A 236 -31.33 -24.44 5.99
C GLU A 236 -31.46 -23.83 7.39
N PHE A 237 -30.67 -24.31 8.35
CA PHE A 237 -30.60 -23.74 9.70
C PHE A 237 -30.18 -22.26 9.66
N LEU A 238 -29.13 -21.91 8.92
CA LEU A 238 -28.68 -20.52 8.76
C LEU A 238 -29.74 -19.59 8.16
N ILE A 239 -30.60 -20.11 7.28
CA ILE A 239 -31.70 -19.35 6.66
C ILE A 239 -32.91 -19.22 7.59
N GLN A 240 -33.14 -20.19 8.47
CA GLN A 240 -34.31 -20.19 9.36
C GLN A 240 -34.04 -19.54 10.72
N ASP A 241 -32.82 -19.65 11.23
CA ASP A 241 -32.47 -19.25 12.59
C ASP A 241 -31.94 -17.82 12.65
N ASP A 242 -32.72 -16.91 13.24
CA ASP A 242 -32.34 -15.52 13.45
C ASP A 242 -31.15 -15.37 14.41
N LEU A 243 -31.13 -16.15 15.49
CA LEU A 243 -30.10 -16.07 16.53
C LEU A 243 -28.71 -16.40 15.99
N MET A 244 -28.58 -17.47 15.20
CA MET A 244 -27.32 -17.82 14.57
C MET A 244 -26.85 -16.72 13.59
N ARG A 245 -27.77 -16.06 12.88
CA ARG A 245 -27.42 -14.93 12.00
C ARG A 245 -26.98 -13.70 12.79
N GLU A 246 -27.62 -13.42 13.92
CA GLU A 246 -27.18 -12.38 14.85
C GLU A 246 -25.75 -12.67 15.33
N GLU A 247 -25.47 -13.88 15.78
CA GLU A 247 -24.15 -14.33 16.24
C GLU A 247 -23.04 -14.24 15.15
N ILE A 248 -23.40 -14.45 13.89
CA ILE A 248 -22.48 -14.27 12.74
C ILE A 248 -22.26 -12.78 12.46
N THR A 249 -23.32 -11.98 12.57
CA THR A 249 -23.26 -10.54 12.38
C THR A 249 -22.44 -9.89 13.49
N GLU A 250 -22.59 -10.33 14.73
CA GLU A 250 -21.79 -9.91 15.87
C GLU A 250 -20.32 -10.24 15.65
N LEU A 251 -19.97 -11.43 15.15
CA LEU A 251 -18.58 -11.75 14.81
C LEU A 251 -17.94 -10.74 13.82
N PHE A 252 -18.76 -10.15 12.95
CA PHE A 252 -18.33 -9.11 12.02
C PHE A 252 -18.26 -7.72 12.66
N LEU A 253 -19.16 -7.42 13.60
CA LEU A 253 -19.29 -6.12 14.27
C LEU A 253 -18.42 -5.98 15.52
N GLU A 254 -18.02 -7.10 16.14
CA GLU A 254 -17.02 -7.16 17.19
C GLU A 254 -15.66 -6.79 16.58
N ASP A 255 -15.43 -5.48 16.42
CA ASP A 255 -14.08 -4.92 16.51
C ASP A 255 -13.62 -5.06 17.96
N ASP A 256 -12.36 -5.44 18.15
CA ASP A 256 -11.63 -5.55 19.43
C ASP A 256 -11.66 -4.21 20.22
N THR A 257 -12.81 -3.82 20.76
CA THR A 257 -12.91 -2.77 21.78
C THR A 257 -12.58 -3.37 23.14
N GLU A 258 -11.29 -3.58 23.38
CA GLU A 258 -10.65 -3.44 24.70
C GLU A 258 -9.40 -2.57 24.60
#